data_AF-A0A929I8Q9-F1
#
_entry.id   AF-A0A929I8Q9-F1
#
_cell.length_a   1.000
_cell.length_b   1.000
_cell.length_c   1.000
_cell.angle_alpha   90.00
_cell.angle_beta   90.00
_cell.angle_gamma   90.00
#
_symmetry.space_group_name_H-M   'P 1'
#
loop_
_entity.id
_entity.type
_entity.pdbx_description
1 polymer ?
#
loop_
_entity_poly.entity_id
_entity_poly.type
_entity_poly.pdbx_seq_one_letter_code
_entity_poly.pdbx_strand_id
1 'polypeptide(L)'
;AAVLAALTEAGMPPRQIDVISAHGTSTLLNDEMEANLIDRIYGEHTPFVIALKSWIGHISAACGALELAISLACMQNDYLPETRNLEDPCHSKINFVRKGKTCSPGTIMVENFGFGGQNSALIISSHRKDAENAKKGVRLSGR
;
A
#
# COMPACT_ATOMS: atom_id res chain seq x y z
N ALA A 1 4.52 14.23 -0.53
CA ALA A 1 3.38 15.11 -0.88
C ALA A 1 2.19 14.28 -1.37
N ALA A 2 2.33 13.50 -2.45
CA ALA A 2 1.23 12.70 -3.02
C ALA A 2 0.50 11.80 -2.00
N VAL A 3 1.24 11.01 -1.20
CA VAL A 3 0.65 10.10 -0.19
C VAL A 3 -0.20 10.86 0.84
N LEU A 4 0.31 11.97 1.38
CA LEU A 4 -0.44 12.80 2.34
C LEU A 4 -1.66 13.47 1.70
N ALA A 5 -1.55 13.89 0.43
CA ALA A 5 -2.65 14.47 -0.31
C ALA A 5 -3.78 13.44 -0.50
N ALA A 6 -3.45 12.21 -0.91
CA ALA A 6 -4.41 11.12 -1.06
C ALA A 6 -5.11 10.77 0.27
N LEU A 7 -4.37 10.67 1.38
CA LEU A 7 -4.94 10.47 2.71
C LEU A 7 -5.89 11.60 3.12
N THR A 8 -5.51 12.84 2.84
CA THR A 8 -6.32 14.03 3.14
C THR A 8 -7.60 14.06 2.31
N GLU A 9 -7.50 13.82 0.99
CA GLU A 9 -8.63 13.77 0.07
C GLU A 9 -9.62 12.66 0.43
N ALA A 10 -9.12 11.49 0.84
CA ALA A 10 -9.94 10.38 1.30
C ALA A 10 -10.51 10.57 2.73
N GLY A 11 -10.06 11.59 3.47
CA GLY A 11 -10.41 11.76 4.88
C GLY A 11 -9.97 10.59 5.77
N MET A 12 -8.93 9.85 5.35
CA MET A 12 -8.47 8.63 6.02
C MET A 12 -7.17 8.89 6.80
N PRO A 13 -7.11 8.52 8.10
CA PRO A 13 -5.85 8.53 8.82
C PRO A 13 -4.92 7.38 8.36
N PRO A 14 -3.58 7.53 8.45
CA PRO A 14 -2.62 6.50 8.03
C PRO A 14 -2.91 5.09 8.57
N ARG A 15 -3.40 4.99 9.82
CA ARG A 15 -3.76 3.72 10.48
C ARG A 15 -4.88 2.91 9.81
N GLN A 16 -5.60 3.48 8.85
CA GLN A 16 -6.66 2.80 8.09
C GLN A 16 -6.17 2.17 6.79
N ILE A 17 -4.90 2.37 6.43
CA ILE A 17 -4.28 1.69 5.29
C ILE A 17 -3.81 0.31 5.75
N ASP A 18 -4.32 -0.75 5.14
CA ASP A 18 -3.91 -2.12 5.48
C ASP A 18 -2.65 -2.53 4.71
N VAL A 19 -2.52 -2.08 3.47
CA VAL A 19 -1.47 -2.48 2.54
C VAL A 19 -0.96 -1.29 1.74
N ILE A 20 0.33 -1.26 1.48
CA ILE A 20 0.98 -0.37 0.52
C ILE A 20 1.52 -1.23 -0.63
N SER A 21 1.05 -0.96 -1.85
CA SER A 21 1.73 -1.34 -3.07
C SER A 21 2.79 -0.28 -3.34
N ALA A 22 4.01 -0.54 -2.86
CA ALA A 22 5.16 0.33 -3.01
C ALA A 22 5.56 0.47 -4.49
N HIS A 23 6.23 1.58 -4.81
CA HIS A 23 6.75 1.74 -6.16
C HIS A 23 7.91 0.76 -6.40
N GLY A 24 8.79 0.55 -5.44
CA GLY A 24 9.65 -0.63 -5.31
C GLY A 24 10.39 -1.00 -6.60
N THR A 25 11.34 -0.16 -7.01
CA THR A 25 12.06 -0.30 -8.28
C THR A 25 13.29 -1.19 -8.20
N SER A 26 13.59 -1.73 -7.02
CA SER A 26 14.83 -2.45 -6.74
C SER A 26 16.07 -1.55 -6.89
N THR A 27 15.91 -0.23 -6.69
CA THR A 27 17.03 0.70 -6.63
C THR A 27 17.26 1.15 -5.19
N LEU A 28 18.48 0.94 -4.69
CA LEU A 28 18.86 1.12 -3.29
C LEU A 28 18.35 2.44 -2.68
N LEU A 29 18.71 3.57 -3.30
CA LEU A 29 18.33 4.90 -2.79
C LEU A 29 16.82 5.15 -2.83
N ASN A 30 16.14 4.67 -3.87
CA ASN A 30 14.69 4.85 -3.99
C ASN A 30 13.97 4.00 -2.93
N ASP A 31 14.34 2.73 -2.81
CA ASP A 31 13.67 1.80 -1.90
C ASP A 31 13.91 2.19 -0.43
N GLU A 32 15.10 2.71 -0.09
CA GLU A 32 15.35 3.32 1.23
C GLU A 32 14.51 4.59 1.44
N MET A 33 14.36 5.45 0.43
CA MET A 33 13.53 6.64 0.51
C MET A 33 12.05 6.28 0.73
N GLU A 34 11.54 5.30 -0.01
CA GLU A 34 10.18 4.78 0.15
C GLU A 34 9.98 4.21 1.56
N ALA A 35 10.90 3.36 2.03
CA ALA A 35 10.81 2.78 3.36
C ALA A 35 10.81 3.84 4.47
N ASN A 36 11.67 4.85 4.37
CA ASN A 36 11.71 5.98 5.31
C ASN A 36 10.43 6.83 5.25
N LEU A 37 9.86 7.04 4.06
CA LEU A 37 8.58 7.72 3.89
C LEU A 37 7.47 6.95 4.62
N ILE A 38 7.43 5.63 4.46
CA ILE A 38 6.44 4.77 5.09
C ILE A 38 6.60 4.80 6.62
N ASP A 39 7.81 4.62 7.17
CA ASP A 39 8.06 4.71 8.62
C ASP A 39 7.60 6.07 9.16
N ARG A 40 7.89 7.16 8.44
CA ARG A 40 7.50 8.51 8.87
C ARG A 40 6.00 8.76 8.85
N ILE A 41 5.27 8.25 7.85
CA ILE A 41 3.83 8.51 7.70
C ILE A 41 2.99 7.59 8.59
N TYR A 42 3.36 6.31 8.69
CA TYR A 42 2.54 5.30 9.34
C TYR A 42 3.03 4.98 10.77
N GLY A 43 4.30 5.26 11.08
CA GLY A 43 4.86 5.13 12.42
C GLY A 43 4.73 3.72 12.97
N GLU A 44 4.19 3.60 14.19
CA GLU A 44 3.94 2.31 14.85
C GLU A 44 2.91 1.43 14.11
N HIS A 45 2.08 2.01 13.24
CA HIS A 45 1.22 1.23 12.36
C HIS A 45 2.03 0.78 11.14
N THR A 46 2.26 -0.52 11.01
CA THR A 46 3.05 -1.07 9.91
C THR A 46 2.15 -1.79 8.90
N PRO A 47 1.58 -1.09 7.90
CA PRO A 47 0.82 -1.73 6.84
C PRO A 47 1.69 -2.77 6.13
N PHE A 48 1.08 -3.81 5.55
CA PHE A 48 1.84 -4.75 4.73
C PHE A 48 2.37 -4.03 3.49
N VAL A 49 3.63 -4.27 3.13
CA VAL A 49 4.23 -3.68 1.94
C VAL A 49 4.49 -4.75 0.89
N ILE A 50 3.95 -4.55 -0.31
CA ILE A 50 4.20 -5.39 -1.49
C ILE A 50 4.87 -4.53 -2.57
N ALA A 51 5.80 -5.10 -3.35
CA ALA A 51 6.37 -4.45 -4.52
C ALA A 51 6.15 -5.32 -5.77
N LEU A 52 5.13 -4.97 -6.55
CA LEU A 52 4.66 -5.80 -7.67
C LEU A 52 5.66 -5.89 -8.83
N LYS A 53 6.55 -4.90 -8.99
CA LYS A 53 7.62 -4.93 -10.00
C LYS A 53 8.56 -6.12 -9.86
N SER A 54 8.64 -6.75 -8.68
CA SER A 54 9.39 -8.00 -8.49
C SER A 54 8.80 -9.18 -9.29
N TRP A 55 7.55 -9.09 -9.72
CA TRP A 55 6.86 -10.11 -10.53
C TRP A 55 6.85 -9.78 -12.02
N ILE A 56 6.60 -8.52 -12.36
CA ILE A 56 6.23 -8.09 -13.70
C ILE A 56 7.30 -7.18 -14.35
N GLY A 57 8.37 -6.86 -13.63
CA GLY A 57 9.36 -5.87 -14.05
C GLY A 57 8.79 -4.44 -14.00
N HIS A 58 9.60 -3.47 -14.45
CA HIS A 58 9.19 -2.08 -14.52
C HIS A 58 8.66 -1.72 -15.91
N ILE A 59 7.34 -1.68 -16.05
CA ILE A 59 6.63 -1.40 -17.32
C ILE A 59 6.36 0.10 -17.57
N SER A 60 7.20 0.97 -16.99
CA SER A 60 7.15 2.43 -17.12
C SER A 60 5.74 3.03 -16.98
N ALA A 61 5.20 3.63 -18.05
CA ALA A 61 3.90 4.32 -18.03
C ALA A 61 2.71 3.42 -17.68
N ALA A 62 2.84 2.09 -17.86
CA ALA A 62 1.77 1.15 -17.57
C ALA A 62 1.73 0.69 -16.09
N CYS A 63 2.71 1.08 -15.26
CA CYS A 63 2.82 0.61 -13.87
C CYS A 63 1.55 0.90 -13.06
N GLY A 64 1.05 2.13 -13.08
CA GLY A 64 -0.11 2.50 -12.24
C GLY A 64 -1.37 1.68 -12.55
N ALA A 65 -1.67 1.47 -13.84
CA ALA A 65 -2.85 0.70 -14.25
C ALA A 65 -2.74 -0.78 -13.87
N LEU A 66 -1.57 -1.38 -14.06
CA LEU A 66 -1.39 -2.80 -13.75
C LEU A 66 -1.31 -3.05 -12.24
N GLU A 67 -0.65 -2.17 -11.48
CA GLU A 67 -0.59 -2.25 -10.02
C GLU A 67 -1.97 -2.05 -9.39
N LEU A 68 -2.80 -1.16 -9.95
CA LEU A 68 -4.21 -1.04 -9.58
C LEU A 68 -4.97 -2.34 -9.83
N ALA A 69 -4.85 -2.92 -11.04
CA ALA A 69 -5.54 -4.16 -11.39
C ALA A 69 -5.14 -5.32 -10.47
N ILE A 70 -3.84 -5.46 -10.16
CA ILE A 70 -3.33 -6.50 -9.26
C ILE A 70 -3.75 -6.21 -7.81
N SER A 71 -3.77 -4.96 -7.36
CA SER A 71 -4.23 -4.59 -6.02
C SER A 71 -5.71 -4.96 -5.82
N LEU A 72 -6.55 -4.69 -6.82
CA LEU A 72 -7.94 -5.13 -6.83
C LEU A 72 -8.06 -6.65 -6.79
N ALA A 73 -7.22 -7.38 -7.54
CA ALA A 73 -7.18 -8.83 -7.49
C ALA A 73 -6.77 -9.35 -6.10
N CYS A 74 -5.80 -8.71 -5.43
CA CYS A 74 -5.40 -9.04 -4.07
C CYS A 74 -6.56 -8.89 -3.07
N MET A 75 -7.33 -7.80 -3.19
CA MET A 75 -8.53 -7.56 -2.36
C MET A 75 -9.64 -8.57 -2.65
N GLN A 76 -9.83 -8.96 -3.91
CA GLN A 76 -10.88 -9.91 -4.29
C GLN A 76 -10.58 -11.35 -3.85
N ASN A 77 -9.30 -11.73 -3.83
CA ASN A 77 -8.86 -13.08 -3.53
C ASN A 77 -8.36 -13.27 -2.09
N ASP A 78 -8.47 -12.23 -1.24
CA ASP A 78 -7.97 -12.25 0.13
C ASP A 78 -6.52 -12.75 0.23
N TYR A 79 -5.65 -12.28 -0.68
CA TYR A 79 -4.27 -12.76 -0.78
C TYR A 79 -3.32 -11.64 -1.16
N LEU A 80 -2.18 -11.57 -0.47
CA LEU A 80 -1.06 -10.70 -0.82
C LEU A 80 0.10 -11.54 -1.37
N PRO A 81 0.62 -11.20 -2.56
CA PRO A 81 1.81 -11.83 -3.08
C PRO A 81 3.04 -11.43 -2.27
N GLU A 82 4.04 -12.30 -2.24
CA GLU A 82 5.37 -11.92 -1.77
C GLU A 82 6.04 -10.91 -2.69
N THR A 83 6.93 -10.10 -2.13
CA THR A 83 7.94 -9.37 -2.89
C THR A 83 9.07 -10.35 -3.20
N ARG A 84 9.18 -10.74 -4.48
CA ARG A 84 10.17 -11.73 -4.93
C ARG A 84 11.58 -11.20 -4.78
N ASN A 85 12.52 -12.11 -4.52
CA ASN A 85 13.96 -11.83 -4.36
C ASN A 85 14.31 -10.90 -3.18
N LEU A 86 13.37 -10.68 -2.24
CA LEU A 86 13.62 -9.85 -1.05
C LEU A 86 14.23 -10.68 0.10
N GLU A 87 15.54 -10.85 0.05
CA GLU A 87 16.32 -11.56 1.08
C GLU A 87 16.73 -10.65 2.24
N ASP A 88 17.18 -9.44 1.93
CA ASP A 88 17.62 -8.44 2.92
C ASP A 88 16.82 -7.14 2.75
N PRO A 89 15.81 -6.89 3.58
CA PRO A 89 15.01 -5.67 3.50
C PRO A 89 15.84 -4.42 3.83
N CYS A 90 15.66 -3.35 3.06
CA CYS A 90 16.34 -2.06 3.28
C CYS A 90 15.97 -1.36 4.60
N HIS A 91 14.90 -1.80 5.28
CA HIS A 91 14.42 -1.18 6.51
C HIS A 91 13.73 -2.19 7.43
N SER A 92 14.22 -2.31 8.67
CA SER A 92 13.79 -3.35 9.62
C SER A 92 12.38 -3.17 10.19
N LYS A 93 11.86 -1.94 10.23
CA LYS A 93 10.51 -1.66 10.74
C LYS A 93 9.41 -1.85 9.71
N ILE A 94 9.76 -1.95 8.42
CA ILE A 94 8.75 -2.06 7.37
C ILE A 94 8.31 -3.52 7.24
N ASN A 95 7.00 -3.73 7.24
CA ASN A 95 6.37 -5.03 7.19
C ASN A 95 6.24 -5.52 5.74
N PHE A 96 7.39 -5.78 5.09
CA PHE A 96 7.42 -6.33 3.74
C PHE A 96 6.83 -7.74 3.71
N VAL A 97 5.96 -8.02 2.75
CA VAL A 97 5.45 -9.37 2.52
C VAL A 97 6.53 -10.19 1.83
N ARG A 98 7.34 -10.91 2.60
CA ARG A 98 8.45 -11.75 2.08
C ARG A 98 8.03 -13.16 1.67
N LYS A 99 6.87 -13.59 2.16
CA LYS A 99 6.22 -14.84 1.80
C LYS A 99 4.74 -14.55 1.60
N GLY A 100 4.19 -15.03 0.48
CA GLY A 100 2.80 -14.75 0.14
C GLY A 100 1.85 -15.25 1.23
N LYS A 101 0.77 -14.50 1.47
CA LYS A 101 -0.11 -14.76 2.62
C LYS A 101 -1.57 -14.47 2.32
N THR A 102 -2.44 -15.27 2.91
CA THR A 102 -3.88 -15.00 2.95
C THR A 102 -4.16 -13.89 3.96
N CYS A 103 -4.86 -12.85 3.52
CA CYS A 103 -5.43 -11.81 4.36
C CYS A 103 -6.47 -11.03 3.58
N SER A 104 -7.42 -10.40 4.27
CA SER A 104 -8.48 -9.60 3.65
C SER A 104 -8.19 -8.10 3.76
N PRO A 105 -7.36 -7.51 2.86
CA PRO A 105 -7.10 -6.08 2.87
C PRO A 105 -8.39 -5.35 2.51
N GLY A 106 -8.78 -4.41 3.36
CA GLY A 106 -9.89 -3.52 3.09
C GLY A 106 -9.46 -2.22 2.45
N THR A 107 -8.22 -1.80 2.69
CA THR A 107 -7.67 -0.58 2.10
C THR A 107 -6.25 -0.81 1.58
N ILE A 108 -6.02 -0.49 0.32
CA ILE A 108 -4.69 -0.54 -0.31
C ILE A 108 -4.32 0.86 -0.81
N MET A 109 -3.13 1.33 -0.43
CA MET A 109 -2.47 2.50 -1.03
C MET A 109 -1.56 2.03 -2.16
N VAL A 110 -1.73 2.56 -3.38
CA VAL A 110 -0.83 2.34 -4.52
C VAL A 110 0.05 3.56 -4.71
N GLU A 111 1.37 3.38 -4.67
CA GLU A 111 2.36 4.45 -4.75
C GLU A 111 3.22 4.32 -6.01
N ASN A 112 3.35 5.40 -6.78
CA ASN A 112 4.22 5.43 -7.95
C ASN A 112 5.07 6.71 -7.99
N PHE A 113 6.38 6.55 -8.19
CA PHE A 113 7.35 7.64 -8.18
C PHE A 113 8.10 7.70 -9.51
N GLY A 114 7.65 8.58 -10.40
CA GLY A 114 8.24 8.75 -11.73
C GLY A 114 9.48 9.63 -11.73
N PHE A 115 10.35 9.39 -12.73
CA PHE A 115 11.49 10.27 -13.02
C PHE A 115 11.04 11.73 -13.20
N GLY A 116 11.88 12.66 -12.76
CA GLY A 116 11.56 14.09 -12.80
C GLY A 116 10.55 14.54 -11.73
N GLY A 117 10.30 13.72 -10.71
CA GLY A 117 9.48 14.09 -9.54
C GLY A 117 7.97 13.94 -9.74
N GLN A 118 7.54 13.20 -10.77
CA GLN A 118 6.12 12.94 -11.05
C GLN A 118 5.62 11.81 -10.16
N ASN A 119 5.03 12.16 -9.03
CA ASN A 119 4.63 11.21 -7.99
C ASN A 119 3.12 11.13 -7.88
N SER A 120 2.58 9.91 -7.78
CA SER A 120 1.15 9.66 -7.58
C SER A 120 0.91 8.68 -6.43
N ALA A 121 -0.23 8.85 -5.75
CA ALA A 121 -0.72 7.95 -4.72
C ALA A 121 -2.23 7.77 -4.89
N LEU A 122 -2.72 6.54 -4.78
CA LEU A 122 -4.13 6.20 -4.93
C LEU A 122 -4.57 5.28 -3.79
N ILE A 123 -5.67 5.61 -3.12
CA ILE A 123 -6.28 4.76 -2.10
C ILE A 123 -7.46 4.01 -2.72
N ILE A 124 -7.49 2.69 -2.51
CA ILE A 124 -8.59 1.81 -2.91
C ILE A 124 -9.20 1.22 -1.64
N SER A 125 -10.50 1.44 -1.41
CA SER A 125 -11.23 0.83 -0.30
C SER A 125 -12.25 -0.20 -0.77
N SER A 126 -12.42 -1.27 0.02
CA SER A 126 -13.44 -2.27 -0.19
C SER A 126 -14.76 -1.80 0.42
N HIS A 127 -15.82 -1.78 -0.40
CA HIS A 127 -17.17 -1.48 0.06
C HIS A 127 -17.65 -2.44 1.18
N ARG A 128 -17.07 -3.65 1.29
CA ARG A 128 -17.40 -4.57 2.39
C ARG A 128 -16.96 -3.99 3.75
N LYS A 129 -15.76 -3.42 3.83
CA LYS A 129 -15.27 -2.77 5.05
C LYS A 129 -15.94 -1.43 5.30
N ASP A 130 -16.28 -0.66 4.26
CA ASP A 130 -17.02 0.60 4.42
C ASP A 130 -18.39 0.37 5.08
N ALA A 131 -19.11 -0.67 4.66
CA ALA A 131 -20.37 -1.08 5.27
C ALA A 131 -20.19 -1.59 6.72
N GLU A 132 -19.11 -2.30 7.04
CA GLU A 132 -18.81 -2.74 8.41
C GLU A 132 -18.40 -1.59 9.33
N ASN A 133 -17.60 -0.65 8.83
CA ASN A 133 -17.18 0.55 9.56
C ASN A 133 -18.36 1.50 9.79
N ALA A 134 -19.25 1.68 8.80
CA ALA A 134 -20.49 2.43 8.97
C ALA A 134 -21.39 1.80 10.05
N LYS A 135 -21.51 0.47 10.10
CA LYS A 135 -22.25 -0.24 11.16
C LYS A 135 -21.61 -0.08 12.55
N LYS A 136 -20.28 -0.01 12.65
CA LYS A 136 -19.56 0.20 13.92
C LYS A 136 -19.66 1.65 14.41
N GLY A 137 -19.60 2.64 13.51
CA GLY A 137 -19.73 4.07 13.84
C GLY A 137 -21.10 4.47 14.40
N VAL A 138 -22.17 3.80 13.97
CA VAL A 138 -23.54 4.02 14.49
C VAL A 138 -23.73 3.51 15.93
N ARG A 139 -22.85 2.62 16.43
CA ARG A 139 -23.01 1.98 17.76
C ARG A 139 -22.46 2.77 18.96
N LEU A 140 -21.92 3.98 18.76
CA LEU A 140 -21.27 4.75 19.83
C LEU A 140 -22.01 6.02 20.32
N SER A 141 -23.25 6.28 19.90
CA SER A 141 -24.07 7.39 20.45
C SER A 141 -25.19 6.97 21.41
N GLY A 142 -25.19 5.72 21.87
CA GLY A 142 -26.21 5.20 22.78
C GLY A 142 -25.66 4.81 24.15
N ARG A 143 -25.24 5.79 24.95
CA ARG A 143 -25.26 5.74 26.43
C ARG A 143 -25.47 7.13 26.98
#